data_AF-A0A958QZS7-F1
#
_entry.id   AF-A0A958QZS7-F1
#
_cell.length_a   1.000
_cell.length_b   1.000
_cell.length_c   1.000
_cell.angle_alpha   90.00
_cell.angle_beta   90.00
_cell.angle_gamma   90.00
#
_symmetry.space_group_name_H-M   'P 1'
#
loop_
_entity.id
_entity.type
_entity.pdbx_description
1 polymer ?
#
loop_
_entity_poly.entity_id
_entity_poly.type
_entity_poly.pdbx_seq_one_letter_code
_entity_poly.pdbx_strand_id
1 'polypeptide(L)'
;MQKKEGLLSLGYLSLALALTFVGSFGIGSVPPFLAAISPSEGIWRRKIQGEKYQRIPSPFLRKSAQAYYDKSGVVHVFAQTDHDLYWIQGFITARDRLWQMDFQSRVADGRLAELLGKKALGLDEYFVSVGMRQAISLADENLQTDPTTQMPVSAFVSGVNSYVESLEERDYPLEYILTGTKPKKWSSRDIASLLKLMSFRLAGHSDDLVMTRYLQKFGDKILQDLFPYQHDLEVPFARVGGGRQSDPSARVLSEPFIARLQGFPSFLKPRPGNGSNNWALSGKKTKLGFSLLANDTHLSYSLPSIWYEMQLNSPHQSVYGATIPGAPGIILGYNNQIAWATTNASTDVMDW
;
A
#
# COMPACT_ATOMS: atom_id res chain seq x y z
N MET A 1 -47.25 -36.01 22.10
CA MET A 1 -46.00 -35.94 21.31
C MET A 1 -46.04 -34.86 20.22
N GLN A 2 -47.08 -34.81 19.37
CA GLN A 2 -47.22 -33.82 18.26
C GLN A 2 -46.99 -32.34 18.61
N LYS A 3 -47.45 -31.84 19.77
CA LYS A 3 -47.23 -30.42 20.16
C LYS A 3 -45.76 -30.05 20.41
N LYS A 4 -44.92 -31.00 20.87
CA LYS A 4 -43.50 -30.76 21.11
C LYS A 4 -42.70 -30.75 19.80
N GLU A 5 -43.08 -31.60 18.85
CA GLU A 5 -42.49 -31.65 17.51
C GLU A 5 -42.78 -30.38 16.70
N GLY A 6 -44.01 -29.84 16.81
CA GLY A 6 -44.39 -28.56 16.18
C GLY A 6 -43.61 -27.35 16.72
N LEU A 7 -43.31 -27.33 18.02
CA LEU A 7 -42.50 -26.25 18.63
C LEU A 7 -41.03 -26.34 18.21
N LEU A 8 -40.49 -27.56 18.12
CA LEU A 8 -39.12 -27.78 17.65
C LEU A 8 -38.95 -27.37 16.18
N SER A 9 -39.90 -27.72 15.31
CA SER A 9 -39.86 -27.33 13.90
C SER A 9 -40.02 -25.83 13.67
N LEU A 10 -40.87 -25.15 14.46
CA LEU A 10 -40.93 -23.68 14.48
C LEU A 10 -39.60 -23.05 14.92
N GLY A 11 -38.94 -23.64 15.93
CA GLY A 11 -37.61 -23.20 16.38
C GLY A 11 -36.54 -23.31 15.29
N TYR A 12 -36.48 -24.44 14.58
CA TYR A 12 -35.55 -24.63 13.46
C TYR A 12 -35.83 -23.69 12.29
N LEU A 13 -37.10 -23.46 11.95
CA LEU A 13 -37.48 -22.52 10.89
C LEU A 13 -37.08 -21.08 11.25
N SER A 14 -37.28 -20.69 12.51
CA SER A 14 -36.93 -19.36 13.02
C SER A 14 -35.41 -19.16 12.99
N LEU A 15 -34.65 -20.18 13.43
CA LEU A 15 -33.20 -20.18 13.37
C LEU A 15 -32.68 -20.14 11.92
N ALA A 16 -33.27 -20.90 11.02
CA ALA A 16 -32.91 -20.90 9.60
C ALA A 16 -33.20 -19.55 8.94
N LEU A 17 -34.35 -18.93 9.22
CA LEU A 17 -34.69 -17.58 8.76
C LEU A 17 -33.73 -16.53 9.33
N ALA A 18 -33.39 -16.63 10.61
CA ALA A 18 -32.42 -15.73 11.25
C ALA A 18 -31.01 -15.87 10.64
N LEU A 19 -30.53 -17.10 10.44
CA LEU A 19 -29.25 -17.37 9.77
C LEU A 19 -29.27 -16.92 8.31
N THR A 20 -30.38 -17.08 7.62
CA THR A 20 -30.55 -16.62 6.23
C THR A 20 -30.54 -15.09 6.17
N PHE A 21 -31.24 -14.44 7.09
CA PHE A 21 -31.32 -13.00 7.17
C PHE A 21 -29.95 -12.38 7.53
N VAL A 22 -29.33 -12.86 8.61
CA VAL A 22 -27.98 -12.43 9.03
C VAL A 22 -26.95 -12.77 7.95
N GLY A 23 -27.06 -13.93 7.32
CA GLY A 23 -26.13 -14.35 6.27
C GLY A 23 -26.29 -13.58 4.96
N SER A 24 -27.49 -13.06 4.65
CA SER A 24 -27.76 -12.29 3.42
C SER A 24 -27.54 -10.78 3.60
N PHE A 25 -27.79 -10.25 4.80
CA PHE A 25 -27.76 -8.80 5.07
C PHE A 25 -26.71 -8.39 6.10
N GLY A 26 -26.06 -9.34 6.77
CA GLY A 26 -25.18 -9.07 7.90
C GLY A 26 -25.93 -8.66 9.16
N ILE A 27 -25.23 -8.65 10.30
CA ILE A 27 -25.72 -8.03 11.53
C ILE A 27 -24.56 -7.50 12.37
N GLY A 28 -24.62 -6.23 12.77
CA GLY A 28 -23.59 -5.58 13.59
C GLY A 28 -22.20 -5.64 12.95
N SER A 29 -21.34 -6.53 13.47
CA SER A 29 -19.98 -6.76 13.00
C SER A 29 -19.84 -7.92 12.01
N VAL A 30 -20.89 -8.71 11.82
CA VAL A 30 -20.87 -9.88 10.94
C VAL A 30 -21.31 -9.44 9.55
N PRO A 31 -20.41 -9.47 8.54
CA PRO A 31 -20.78 -9.13 7.17
C PRO A 31 -21.72 -10.20 6.58
N PRO A 32 -22.47 -9.87 5.51
CA PRO A 32 -23.13 -10.87 4.69
C PRO A 32 -22.11 -11.92 4.24
N PHE A 33 -22.42 -13.21 4.42
CA PHE A 33 -21.51 -14.31 4.10
C PHE A 33 -22.14 -15.38 3.21
N LEU A 34 -23.47 -15.39 3.05
CA LEU A 34 -24.16 -16.37 2.19
C LEU A 34 -23.80 -16.20 0.73
N ALA A 35 -23.59 -14.96 0.27
CA ALA A 35 -23.06 -14.70 -1.07
C ALA A 35 -21.69 -15.37 -1.26
N ALA A 36 -20.81 -15.27 -0.26
CA ALA A 36 -19.47 -15.83 -0.32
C ALA A 36 -19.44 -17.37 -0.33
N ILE A 37 -20.36 -18.05 0.38
CA ILE A 37 -20.44 -19.52 0.38
C ILE A 37 -21.43 -20.09 -0.64
N SER A 38 -22.05 -19.25 -1.46
CA SER A 38 -22.98 -19.66 -2.51
C SER A 38 -22.31 -20.65 -3.47
N PRO A 39 -22.90 -21.81 -3.78
CA PRO A 39 -22.35 -22.73 -4.78
C PRO A 39 -22.35 -22.15 -6.21
N SER A 40 -23.23 -21.17 -6.50
CA SER A 40 -23.38 -20.59 -7.84
C SER A 40 -22.50 -19.36 -8.07
N GLU A 41 -22.28 -18.55 -7.03
CA GLU A 41 -21.60 -17.25 -7.10
C GLU A 41 -20.41 -17.12 -6.13
N GLY A 42 -20.23 -18.07 -5.22
CA GLY A 42 -19.29 -17.97 -4.10
C GLY A 42 -17.92 -18.63 -4.36
N ILE A 43 -17.16 -18.79 -3.27
CA ILE A 43 -15.76 -19.22 -3.27
C ILE A 43 -15.48 -20.55 -3.98
N TRP A 44 -16.49 -21.42 -4.08
CA TRP A 44 -16.36 -22.78 -4.63
C TRP A 44 -16.11 -22.82 -6.14
N ARG A 45 -16.47 -21.76 -6.87
CA ARG A 45 -16.26 -21.70 -8.33
C ARG A 45 -14.93 -21.08 -8.74
N ARG A 46 -14.13 -20.58 -7.80
CA ARG A 46 -12.84 -19.97 -8.14
C ARG A 46 -11.87 -21.00 -8.68
N LYS A 47 -11.45 -20.78 -9.94
CA LYS A 47 -10.28 -21.44 -10.49
C LYS A 47 -9.05 -20.87 -9.80
N ILE A 48 -8.36 -21.69 -9.01
CA ILE A 48 -6.96 -21.43 -8.67
C ILE A 48 -6.19 -21.56 -9.99
N GLN A 49 -5.94 -20.42 -10.66
CA GLN A 49 -5.19 -20.43 -11.91
C GLN A 49 -3.76 -20.86 -11.59
N GLY A 50 -3.38 -22.06 -12.05
CA GLY A 50 -2.04 -22.60 -11.89
C GLY A 50 -0.99 -21.84 -12.70
N GLU A 51 0.26 -21.98 -12.27
CA GLU A 51 1.48 -21.49 -12.91
C GLU A 51 1.55 -21.91 -14.39
N LYS A 52 1.12 -21.04 -15.29
CA LYS A 52 1.35 -21.25 -16.72
C LYS A 52 1.75 -19.95 -17.40
N TYR A 53 2.77 -20.09 -18.23
CA TYR A 53 3.17 -19.13 -19.24
C TYR A 53 1.94 -18.65 -20.00
N GLN A 54 1.62 -17.36 -19.87
CA GLN A 54 0.50 -16.74 -20.57
C GLN A 54 1.04 -15.58 -21.39
N ARG A 55 0.96 -15.72 -22.71
CA ARG A 55 0.94 -14.55 -23.58
C ARG A 55 -0.35 -13.82 -23.26
N ILE A 56 -0.26 -12.53 -22.92
CA ILE A 56 -1.43 -11.70 -22.63
C ILE A 56 -1.77 -10.94 -23.92
N PRO A 57 -2.68 -11.44 -24.78
CA PRO A 57 -3.18 -10.64 -25.87
C PRO A 57 -4.07 -9.53 -25.29
N SER A 58 -3.75 -8.29 -25.61
CA SER A 58 -4.56 -7.13 -25.21
C SER A 58 -4.51 -6.09 -26.32
N PRO A 59 -5.66 -5.49 -26.69
CA PRO A 59 -5.69 -4.40 -27.68
C PRO A 59 -4.95 -3.15 -27.18
N PHE A 60 -4.63 -3.09 -25.88
CA PHE A 60 -3.91 -1.98 -25.25
C PHE A 60 -2.39 -2.12 -25.28
N LEU A 61 -1.87 -3.29 -25.71
CA LEU A 61 -0.45 -3.46 -25.97
C LEU A 61 -0.09 -2.81 -27.32
N ARG A 62 0.99 -2.04 -27.35
CA ARG A 62 1.53 -1.43 -28.57
C ARG A 62 2.16 -2.46 -29.48
N LYS A 63 2.80 -3.48 -28.91
CA LYS A 63 3.35 -4.62 -29.64
C LYS A 63 2.94 -5.93 -28.99
N SER A 64 3.81 -6.50 -28.17
CA SER A 64 3.55 -7.74 -27.47
C SER A 64 4.38 -7.82 -26.21
N ALA A 65 3.82 -8.49 -25.22
CA ALA A 65 4.49 -8.79 -23.98
C ALA A 65 3.95 -10.13 -23.42
N GLN A 66 4.74 -10.74 -22.56
CA GLN A 66 4.55 -12.08 -22.02
C GLN A 66 4.92 -12.07 -20.55
N ALA A 67 4.22 -12.88 -19.77
CA ALA A 67 4.57 -13.09 -18.38
C ALA A 67 4.45 -14.56 -18.02
N TYR A 68 5.32 -15.00 -17.12
CA TYR A 68 5.23 -16.31 -16.52
C TYR A 68 5.60 -16.25 -15.04
N TYR A 69 5.13 -17.25 -14.31
CA TYR A 69 5.46 -17.49 -12.92
C TYR A 69 6.51 -18.58 -12.88
N ASP A 70 7.58 -18.35 -12.12
CA ASP A 70 8.51 -19.41 -11.78
C ASP A 70 7.95 -20.30 -10.66
N LYS A 71 8.75 -21.29 -10.28
CA LYS A 71 8.41 -22.31 -9.26
C LYS A 71 8.22 -21.73 -7.85
N SER A 72 8.75 -20.52 -7.62
CA SER A 72 8.67 -19.80 -6.36
C SER A 72 7.50 -18.81 -6.35
N GLY A 73 6.76 -18.72 -7.47
CA GLY A 73 5.68 -17.76 -7.66
C GLY A 73 6.16 -16.35 -8.02
N VAL A 74 7.43 -16.18 -8.41
CA VAL A 74 7.94 -14.89 -8.90
C VAL A 74 7.48 -14.69 -10.33
N VAL A 75 7.00 -13.49 -10.64
CA VAL A 75 6.58 -13.15 -11.99
C VAL A 75 7.72 -12.55 -12.80
N HIS A 76 7.89 -13.05 -14.01
CA HIS A 76 8.86 -12.54 -14.97
C HIS A 76 8.14 -11.99 -16.20
N VAL A 77 8.29 -10.68 -16.45
CA VAL A 77 7.64 -9.96 -17.55
C VAL A 77 8.65 -9.62 -18.63
N PHE A 78 8.34 -10.00 -19.87
CA PHE A 78 9.12 -9.69 -21.07
C PHE A 78 8.26 -8.94 -22.07
N ALA A 79 8.67 -7.74 -22.45
CA ALA A 79 7.92 -6.86 -23.34
C ALA A 79 8.78 -6.32 -24.48
N GLN A 80 8.18 -6.01 -25.62
CA GLN A 80 8.91 -5.40 -26.75
C GLN A 80 9.03 -3.87 -26.65
N THR A 81 8.34 -3.24 -25.70
CA THR A 81 8.41 -1.80 -25.41
C THR A 81 8.26 -1.56 -23.91
N ASP A 82 8.81 -0.46 -23.39
CA ASP A 82 8.66 -0.11 -21.97
C ASP A 82 7.20 0.18 -21.59
N HIS A 83 6.42 0.74 -22.51
CA HIS A 83 4.99 0.93 -22.29
C HIS A 83 4.28 -0.40 -22.02
N ASP A 84 4.51 -1.40 -22.87
CA ASP A 84 3.92 -2.73 -22.72
C ASP A 84 4.40 -3.42 -21.44
N LEU A 85 5.64 -3.16 -21.03
CA LEU A 85 6.23 -3.65 -19.79
C LEU A 85 5.46 -3.15 -18.56
N TYR A 86 5.29 -1.84 -18.43
CA TYR A 86 4.56 -1.24 -17.30
C TYR A 86 3.06 -1.55 -17.35
N TRP A 87 2.47 -1.64 -18.54
CA TRP A 87 1.08 -2.07 -18.70
C TRP A 87 0.88 -3.50 -18.17
N ILE A 88 1.71 -4.47 -18.56
CA ILE A 88 1.61 -5.84 -18.04
C ILE A 88 1.90 -5.87 -16.54
N GLN A 89 2.88 -5.10 -16.06
CA GLN A 89 3.15 -4.99 -14.62
C GLN A 89 1.87 -4.58 -13.87
N GLY A 90 1.18 -3.54 -14.31
CA GLY A 90 -0.08 -3.08 -13.72
C GLY A 90 -1.18 -4.15 -13.78
N PHE A 91 -1.38 -4.76 -14.95
CA PHE A 91 -2.40 -5.78 -15.15
C PHE A 91 -2.22 -6.99 -14.23
N ILE A 92 -1.00 -7.52 -14.14
CA ILE A 92 -0.70 -8.68 -13.31
C ILE A 92 -0.73 -8.34 -11.82
N THR A 93 -0.19 -7.18 -11.44
CA THR A 93 -0.23 -6.73 -10.05
C THR A 93 -1.68 -6.57 -9.58
N ALA A 94 -2.57 -6.03 -10.42
CA ALA A 94 -4.00 -5.98 -10.13
C ALA A 94 -4.59 -7.39 -10.01
N ARG A 95 -4.31 -8.28 -10.97
CA ARG A 95 -4.77 -9.67 -10.92
C ARG A 95 -4.46 -10.36 -9.59
N ASP A 96 -3.27 -10.13 -9.07
CA ASP A 96 -2.81 -10.81 -7.87
C ASP A 96 -3.18 -10.06 -6.58
N ARG A 97 -3.22 -8.72 -6.61
CA ARG A 97 -3.23 -7.86 -5.42
C ARG A 97 -4.27 -6.73 -5.45
N LEU A 98 -5.30 -6.81 -6.30
CA LEU A 98 -6.31 -5.74 -6.49
C LEU A 98 -6.90 -5.22 -5.17
N TRP A 99 -7.35 -6.12 -4.30
CA TRP A 99 -7.90 -5.73 -2.99
C TRP A 99 -6.87 -5.02 -2.12
N GLN A 100 -5.65 -5.54 -2.03
CA GLN A 100 -4.56 -4.94 -1.24
C GLN A 100 -4.28 -3.51 -1.72
N MET A 101 -4.18 -3.32 -3.04
CA MET A 101 -3.97 -2.01 -3.64
C MET A 101 -5.09 -1.04 -3.24
N ASP A 102 -6.35 -1.42 -3.50
CA ASP A 102 -7.52 -0.59 -3.23
C ASP A 102 -7.63 -0.23 -1.75
N PHE A 103 -7.54 -1.24 -0.87
CA PHE A 103 -7.56 -1.06 0.58
C PHE A 103 -6.50 -0.05 1.04
N GLN A 104 -5.24 -0.21 0.64
CA GLN A 104 -4.16 0.68 1.05
C GLN A 104 -4.34 2.10 0.53
N SER A 105 -4.79 2.26 -0.72
CA SER A 105 -5.06 3.60 -1.27
C SER A 105 -6.16 4.33 -0.49
N ARG A 106 -7.20 3.61 -0.07
CA ARG A 106 -8.32 4.17 0.72
C ARG A 106 -7.91 4.51 2.14
N VAL A 107 -7.02 3.72 2.75
CA VAL A 107 -6.44 4.07 4.06
C VAL A 107 -5.74 5.42 3.96
N ALA A 108 -4.88 5.61 2.96
CA ALA A 108 -4.14 6.86 2.77
C ALA A 108 -5.06 8.06 2.50
N ASP A 109 -6.06 7.91 1.62
CA ASP A 109 -6.98 8.98 1.27
C ASP A 109 -8.05 9.23 2.36
N GLY A 110 -8.05 8.45 3.45
CA GLY A 110 -9.04 8.51 4.52
C GLY A 110 -10.46 8.22 4.03
N ARG A 111 -10.63 7.07 3.37
CA ARG A 111 -11.88 6.59 2.74
C ARG A 111 -12.15 5.11 3.00
N LEU A 112 -11.53 4.53 4.03
CA LEU A 112 -11.72 3.13 4.40
C LEU A 112 -13.15 2.83 4.90
N ALA A 113 -13.86 3.82 5.43
CA ALA A 113 -15.26 3.69 5.82
C ALA A 113 -16.20 3.38 4.64
N GLU A 114 -15.78 3.65 3.40
CA GLU A 114 -16.51 3.19 2.21
C GLU A 114 -16.51 1.66 2.05
N LEU A 115 -15.50 0.97 2.62
CA LEU A 115 -15.40 -0.50 2.59
C LEU A 115 -15.90 -1.15 3.88
N LEU A 116 -15.58 -0.56 5.05
CA LEU A 116 -15.81 -1.19 6.35
C LEU A 116 -16.87 -0.48 7.20
N GLY A 117 -17.50 0.56 6.66
CA GLY A 117 -18.51 1.36 7.34
C GLY A 117 -17.96 2.17 8.51
N LYS A 118 -18.85 2.56 9.43
CA LYS A 118 -18.58 3.51 10.53
C LYS A 118 -17.39 3.13 11.44
N LYS A 119 -17.01 1.85 11.50
CA LYS A 119 -15.87 1.39 12.32
C LYS A 119 -14.52 1.93 11.83
N ALA A 120 -14.39 2.23 10.55
CA ALA A 120 -13.18 2.80 9.99
C ALA A 120 -13.14 4.33 10.04
N LEU A 121 -14.23 5.00 10.46
CA LEU A 121 -14.35 6.45 10.41
C LEU A 121 -13.24 7.16 11.21
N GLY A 122 -12.86 6.64 12.38
CA GLY A 122 -11.78 7.24 13.18
C GLY A 122 -10.42 7.22 12.47
N LEU A 123 -10.15 6.18 11.66
CA LEU A 123 -8.92 6.10 10.87
C LEU A 123 -8.95 7.06 9.68
N ASP A 124 -10.11 7.16 9.02
CA ASP A 124 -10.31 8.10 7.91
C ASP A 124 -10.13 9.54 8.38
N GLU A 125 -10.78 9.85 9.50
CA GLU A 125 -10.67 11.12 10.18
C GLU A 125 -9.21 11.44 10.54
N TYR A 126 -8.46 10.47 11.03
CA TYR A 126 -7.04 10.64 11.32
C TYR A 126 -6.24 11.04 10.07
N PHE A 127 -6.31 10.26 8.98
CA PHE A 127 -5.54 10.55 7.76
C PHE A 127 -5.97 11.85 7.05
N VAL A 128 -7.24 12.24 7.17
CA VAL A 128 -7.69 13.56 6.73
C VAL A 128 -7.04 14.67 7.57
N SER A 129 -6.96 14.49 8.89
CA SER A 129 -6.38 15.49 9.80
C SER A 129 -4.89 15.68 9.64
N VAL A 130 -4.13 14.64 9.31
CA VAL A 130 -2.68 14.76 9.08
C VAL A 130 -2.33 15.43 7.74
N GLY A 131 -3.32 15.87 6.96
CA GLY A 131 -3.08 16.49 5.66
C GLY A 131 -2.69 15.50 4.56
N MET A 132 -2.93 14.20 4.75
CA MET A 132 -2.51 13.16 3.80
C MET A 132 -3.03 13.42 2.38
N ARG A 133 -4.28 13.87 2.25
CA ARG A 133 -4.88 14.20 0.94
C ARG A 133 -4.13 15.28 0.17
N GLN A 134 -3.57 16.26 0.87
CA GLN A 134 -2.77 17.32 0.25
C GLN A 134 -1.42 16.77 -0.22
N ALA A 135 -0.75 15.99 0.62
CA ALA A 135 0.50 15.32 0.26
C ALA A 135 0.33 14.37 -0.95
N ILE A 136 -0.81 13.70 -1.03
CA ILE A 136 -1.20 12.86 -2.18
C ILE A 136 -1.39 13.71 -3.44
N SER A 137 -2.13 14.82 -3.37
CA SER A 137 -2.36 15.68 -4.54
C SER A 137 -1.06 16.23 -5.11
N LEU A 138 -0.13 16.68 -4.27
CA LEU A 138 1.18 17.16 -4.71
C LEU A 138 2.02 16.04 -5.36
N ALA A 139 1.98 14.84 -4.79
CA ALA A 139 2.68 13.70 -5.36
C ALA A 139 2.08 13.25 -6.70
N ASP A 140 0.74 13.27 -6.81
CA ASP A 140 0.03 12.95 -8.04
C ASP A 140 0.35 13.94 -9.16
N GLU A 141 0.40 15.24 -8.87
CA GLU A 141 0.83 16.27 -9.81
C GLU A 141 2.26 16.02 -10.31
N ASN A 142 3.19 15.71 -9.41
CA ASN A 142 4.57 15.37 -9.78
C ASN A 142 4.63 14.12 -10.67
N LEU A 143 3.86 13.07 -10.36
CA LEU A 143 3.82 11.85 -11.16
C LEU A 143 3.30 12.09 -12.59
N GLN A 144 2.41 13.05 -12.76
CA GLN A 144 1.81 13.38 -14.07
C GLN A 144 2.67 14.34 -14.90
N THR A 145 3.43 15.22 -14.24
CA THR A 145 4.20 16.30 -14.87
C THR A 145 5.66 15.93 -15.13
N ASP A 146 6.26 15.05 -14.32
CA ASP A 146 7.63 14.60 -14.52
C ASP A 146 7.73 13.70 -15.79
N PRO A 147 8.56 14.07 -16.78
CA PRO A 147 8.71 13.31 -18.02
C PRO A 147 9.18 11.86 -17.80
N THR A 148 9.88 11.59 -16.69
CA THR A 148 10.41 10.26 -16.37
C THR A 148 9.33 9.33 -15.81
N THR A 149 8.29 9.86 -15.16
CA THR A 149 7.24 9.06 -14.52
C THR A 149 5.96 8.97 -15.34
N GLN A 150 5.70 9.93 -16.23
CA GLN A 150 4.44 10.02 -16.97
C GLN A 150 4.10 8.73 -17.76
N MET A 151 5.07 8.18 -18.51
CA MET A 151 4.85 6.97 -19.29
C MET A 151 4.68 5.71 -18.40
N PRO A 152 5.56 5.41 -17.44
CA PRO A 152 5.38 4.27 -16.55
C PRO A 152 4.06 4.32 -15.77
N VAL A 153 3.69 5.49 -15.23
CA VAL A 153 2.47 5.70 -14.47
C VAL A 153 1.22 5.47 -15.33
N SER A 154 1.15 6.13 -16.49
CA SER A 154 -0.02 6.00 -17.37
C SER A 154 -0.20 4.56 -17.87
N ALA A 155 0.88 3.92 -18.32
CA ALA A 155 0.84 2.53 -18.78
C ALA A 155 0.41 1.57 -17.67
N PHE A 156 0.99 1.69 -16.47
CA PHE A 156 0.63 0.88 -15.31
C PHE A 156 -0.84 1.04 -14.92
N VAL A 157 -1.32 2.29 -14.82
CA VAL A 157 -2.74 2.58 -14.51
C VAL A 157 -3.67 1.98 -15.57
N SER A 158 -3.33 2.10 -16.86
CA SER A 158 -4.08 1.46 -17.93
C SER A 158 -4.11 -0.06 -17.79
N GLY A 159 -3.00 -0.69 -17.42
CA GLY A 159 -2.93 -2.12 -17.16
C GLY A 159 -3.84 -2.57 -16.01
N VAL A 160 -3.78 -1.87 -14.88
CA VAL A 160 -4.67 -2.12 -13.73
C VAL A 160 -6.13 -2.01 -14.15
N ASN A 161 -6.48 -0.92 -14.84
CA ASN A 161 -7.85 -0.68 -15.28
C ASN A 161 -8.34 -1.71 -16.29
N SER A 162 -7.49 -2.18 -17.21
CA SER A 162 -7.86 -3.26 -18.12
C SER A 162 -8.17 -4.57 -17.38
N TYR A 163 -7.48 -4.86 -16.28
CA TYR A 163 -7.85 -6.00 -15.44
C TYR A 163 -9.19 -5.75 -14.75
N VAL A 164 -9.38 -4.59 -14.10
CA VAL A 164 -10.63 -4.23 -13.42
C VAL A 164 -11.84 -4.29 -14.37
N GLU A 165 -11.68 -3.81 -15.60
CA GLU A 165 -12.74 -3.81 -16.63
C GLU A 165 -13.00 -5.20 -17.21
N SER A 166 -12.06 -6.14 -17.08
CA SER A 166 -12.25 -7.53 -17.51
C SER A 166 -13.03 -8.38 -16.50
N LEU A 167 -13.20 -7.89 -15.27
CA LEU A 167 -13.88 -8.62 -14.21
C LEU A 167 -15.40 -8.52 -14.35
N GLU A 168 -16.07 -9.66 -14.30
CA GLU A 168 -17.49 -9.72 -13.94
C GLU A 168 -17.64 -9.77 -12.40
N GLU A 169 -18.81 -9.42 -11.86
CA GLU A 169 -19.02 -9.37 -10.40
C GLU A 169 -18.69 -10.69 -9.69
N ARG A 170 -18.95 -11.81 -10.37
CA ARG A 170 -18.61 -13.17 -9.89
C ARG A 170 -17.11 -13.43 -9.77
N ASP A 171 -16.29 -12.67 -10.51
CA ASP A 171 -14.83 -12.83 -10.57
C ASP A 171 -14.11 -11.86 -9.62
N TYR A 172 -14.83 -10.99 -8.91
CA TYR A 172 -14.24 -10.07 -7.94
C TYR A 172 -13.50 -10.82 -6.83
N PRO A 173 -12.38 -10.25 -6.31
CA PRO A 173 -11.72 -10.74 -5.09
C PRO A 173 -12.68 -10.89 -3.91
N LEU A 174 -12.35 -11.78 -2.97
CA LEU A 174 -13.33 -12.31 -1.99
C LEU A 174 -13.79 -11.19 -1.06
N GLU A 175 -12.87 -10.31 -0.76
CA GLU A 175 -13.04 -9.18 0.12
C GLU A 175 -14.08 -8.19 -0.41
N TYR A 176 -14.19 -8.01 -1.73
CA TYR A 176 -15.25 -7.20 -2.34
C TYR A 176 -16.62 -7.85 -2.15
N ILE A 177 -16.72 -9.17 -2.32
CA ILE A 177 -17.96 -9.93 -2.09
C ILE A 177 -18.39 -9.83 -0.62
N LEU A 178 -17.45 -10.03 0.31
CA LEU A 178 -17.72 -9.99 1.75
C LEU A 178 -18.10 -8.59 2.25
N THR A 179 -17.56 -7.54 1.64
CA THR A 179 -17.89 -6.16 1.99
C THR A 179 -19.10 -5.61 1.22
N GLY A 180 -19.60 -6.36 0.22
CA GLY A 180 -20.65 -5.87 -0.68
C GLY A 180 -20.20 -4.68 -1.52
N THR A 181 -18.89 -4.54 -1.76
CA THR A 181 -18.31 -3.45 -2.54
C THR A 181 -17.81 -3.93 -3.89
N LYS A 182 -17.42 -3.00 -4.76
CA LYS A 182 -16.90 -3.29 -6.10
C LYS A 182 -15.51 -2.68 -6.26
N PRO A 183 -14.61 -3.31 -7.05
CA PRO A 183 -13.36 -2.68 -7.41
C PRO A 183 -13.57 -1.31 -8.04
N LYS A 184 -12.77 -0.32 -7.63
CA LYS A 184 -12.77 1.01 -8.27
C LYS A 184 -11.83 1.03 -9.47
N LYS A 185 -12.07 1.98 -10.38
CA LYS A 185 -11.05 2.37 -11.37
C LYS A 185 -9.85 3.00 -10.67
N TRP A 186 -8.67 2.67 -11.17
CA TRP A 186 -7.38 3.14 -10.70
C TRP A 186 -6.95 4.42 -11.42
N SER A 187 -6.20 5.25 -10.72
CA SER A 187 -5.64 6.51 -11.20
C SER A 187 -4.21 6.71 -10.66
N SER A 188 -3.50 7.70 -11.19
CA SER A 188 -2.18 8.10 -10.67
C SER A 188 -2.25 8.55 -9.21
N ARG A 189 -3.38 9.14 -8.79
CA ARG A 189 -3.66 9.50 -7.39
C ARG A 189 -3.60 8.29 -6.46
N ASP A 190 -3.99 7.11 -6.93
CA ASP A 190 -3.97 5.90 -6.11
C ASP A 190 -2.54 5.37 -5.93
N ILE A 191 -1.68 5.56 -6.92
CA ILE A 191 -0.23 5.32 -6.81
C ILE A 191 0.36 6.30 -5.78
N ALA A 192 0.04 7.60 -5.89
CA ALA A 192 0.48 8.61 -4.94
C ALA A 192 0.00 8.31 -3.51
N SER A 193 -1.26 7.89 -3.34
CA SER A 193 -1.84 7.42 -2.08
C SER A 193 -1.00 6.34 -1.43
N LEU A 194 -0.68 5.30 -2.19
CA LEU A 194 0.09 4.16 -1.68
C LEU A 194 1.52 4.56 -1.31
N LEU A 195 2.21 5.31 -2.19
CA LEU A 195 3.58 5.75 -1.93
C LEU A 195 3.67 6.72 -0.74
N LYS A 196 2.66 7.59 -0.56
CA LYS A 196 2.59 8.49 0.59
C LYS A 196 2.22 7.78 1.88
N LEU A 197 1.38 6.75 1.83
CA LEU A 197 1.15 5.89 3.00
C LEU A 197 2.44 5.17 3.41
N MET A 198 3.22 4.66 2.46
CA MET A 198 4.52 4.06 2.76
C MET A 198 5.51 5.07 3.30
N SER A 199 5.58 6.27 2.70
CA SER A 199 6.41 7.37 3.20
C SER A 199 6.01 7.74 4.64
N PHE A 200 4.72 7.84 4.95
CA PHE A 200 4.22 8.14 6.28
C PHE A 200 4.57 7.06 7.32
N ARG A 201 4.51 5.78 6.93
CA ARG A 201 4.87 4.65 7.81
C ARG A 201 6.38 4.51 8.05
N LEU A 202 7.20 5.13 7.19
CA LEU A 202 8.65 5.06 7.24
C LEU A 202 9.31 6.38 7.62
N ALA A 203 8.59 7.50 7.55
CA ALA A 203 8.96 8.71 8.25
C ALA A 203 9.23 8.34 9.71
N GLY A 204 10.28 8.92 10.30
CA GLY A 204 10.62 8.66 11.68
C GLY A 204 9.52 9.11 12.65
N HIS A 205 9.92 9.32 13.89
CA HIS A 205 9.01 9.93 14.86
C HIS A 205 8.97 11.43 14.58
N SER A 206 7.77 12.00 14.47
CA SER A 206 7.59 13.44 14.66
C SER A 206 7.12 13.63 16.09
N ASP A 207 8.04 14.08 16.93
CA ASP A 207 7.76 14.37 18.33
C ASP A 207 7.38 15.85 18.53
N ASP A 208 7.23 16.64 17.47
CA ASP A 208 7.02 18.10 17.53
C ASP A 208 5.91 18.52 18.47
N LEU A 209 4.75 17.86 18.40
CA LEU A 209 3.61 18.16 19.28
C LEU A 209 3.90 17.82 20.74
N VAL A 210 4.63 16.73 20.98
CA VAL A 210 5.01 16.28 22.32
C VAL A 210 6.09 17.20 22.88
N MET A 211 7.13 17.49 22.10
CA MET A 211 8.23 18.38 22.43
C MET A 211 7.76 19.82 22.63
N THR A 212 6.81 20.32 21.83
CA THR A 212 6.18 21.63 22.04
C THR A 212 5.45 21.69 23.38
N ARG A 213 4.73 20.63 23.76
CA ARG A 213 4.08 20.57 25.08
C ARG A 213 5.09 20.45 26.22
N TYR A 214 6.17 19.69 26.04
CA TYR A 214 7.25 19.61 27.03
C TYR A 214 7.96 20.94 27.18
N LEU A 215 8.22 21.66 26.08
CA LEU A 215 8.75 23.01 26.09
C LEU A 215 7.85 23.97 26.88
N GLN A 216 6.53 23.96 26.61
CA GLN A 216 5.57 24.79 27.31
C GLN A 216 5.45 24.46 28.80
N LYS A 217 5.55 23.18 29.18
CA LYS A 217 5.33 22.71 30.55
C LYS A 217 6.58 22.81 31.42
N PHE A 218 7.74 22.47 30.88
CA PHE A 218 8.99 22.30 31.63
C PHE A 218 10.03 23.37 31.29
N GLY A 219 9.82 24.14 30.23
CA GLY A 219 10.75 25.16 29.76
C GLY A 219 11.92 24.58 28.96
N ASP A 220 12.57 25.46 28.20
CA ASP A 220 13.63 25.13 27.25
C ASP A 220 14.83 24.42 27.92
N LYS A 221 15.22 24.87 29.11
CA LYS A 221 16.35 24.29 29.84
C LYS A 221 16.18 22.80 30.13
N ILE A 222 15.02 22.40 30.68
CA ILE A 222 14.75 20.99 30.99
C ILE A 222 14.66 20.17 29.70
N LEU A 223 14.10 20.75 28.64
CA LEU A 223 13.99 20.07 27.35
C LEU A 223 15.37 19.81 26.75
N GLN A 224 16.27 20.80 26.77
CA GLN A 224 17.65 20.64 26.30
C GLN A 224 18.46 19.67 27.15
N ASP A 225 18.23 19.63 28.47
CA ASP A 225 18.90 18.67 29.37
C ASP A 225 18.45 17.22 29.08
N LEU A 226 17.17 16.99 28.75
CA LEU A 226 16.62 15.65 28.49
C LEU A 226 16.74 15.20 27.02
N PHE A 227 16.60 16.14 26.09
CA PHE A 227 16.58 15.93 24.64
C PHE A 227 17.48 16.97 23.96
N PRO A 228 18.81 16.88 24.15
CA PRO A 228 19.73 17.82 23.52
C PRO A 228 19.61 17.74 22.00
N TYR A 229 19.56 18.90 21.33
CA TYR A 229 19.54 18.99 19.87
C TYR A 229 20.84 18.42 19.30
N GLN A 230 20.83 17.14 18.93
CA GLN A 230 21.93 16.51 18.20
C GLN A 230 21.68 16.68 16.70
N HIS A 231 22.10 17.83 16.15
CA HIS A 231 22.14 18.05 14.70
C HIS A 231 23.36 17.36 14.06
N ASP A 232 23.51 16.05 14.27
CA ASP A 232 24.49 15.25 13.52
C ASP A 232 23.76 14.28 12.60
N LEU A 233 22.95 14.83 11.70
CA LEU A 233 22.70 14.19 10.42
C LEU A 233 23.38 15.06 9.36
N GLU A 234 24.58 14.66 8.94
CA GLU A 234 25.12 15.05 7.65
C GLU A 234 24.13 14.57 6.59
N VAL A 235 23.20 15.45 6.21
CA VAL A 235 22.24 15.16 5.16
C VAL A 235 22.95 15.36 3.82
N PRO A 236 23.20 14.33 2.98
CA PRO A 236 23.68 14.55 1.62
C PRO A 236 22.49 14.83 0.67
N PHE A 237 21.44 15.50 1.16
CA PHE A 237 20.43 16.07 0.27
C PHE A 237 20.86 17.49 -0.04
N ALA A 238 21.07 17.77 -1.33
CA ALA A 238 21.32 19.11 -1.83
C ALA A 238 20.36 20.08 -1.14
N ARG A 239 20.91 21.08 -0.45
CA ARG A 239 20.14 22.24 0.01
C ARG A 239 19.40 22.78 -1.22
N VAL A 240 18.14 22.44 -1.38
CA VAL A 240 17.25 23.17 -2.28
C VAL A 240 17.19 24.56 -1.66
N GLY A 241 17.89 25.50 -2.27
CA GLY A 241 18.05 26.85 -1.76
C GLY A 241 16.68 27.45 -1.47
N GLY A 242 16.45 27.82 -0.21
CA GLY A 242 15.17 28.33 0.26
C GLY A 242 15.00 28.00 1.72
N GLY A 243 15.68 28.73 2.61
CA GLY A 243 15.31 28.73 4.02
C GLY A 243 13.83 29.12 4.10
N ARG A 244 12.98 28.22 4.55
CA ARG A 244 11.59 28.53 4.87
C ARG A 244 11.65 29.60 5.96
N GLN A 245 11.31 30.85 5.61
CA GLN A 245 10.98 31.83 6.63
C GLN A 245 9.81 31.27 7.42
N SER A 246 9.97 31.17 8.74
CA SER A 246 8.87 30.82 9.64
C SER A 246 7.71 31.78 9.39
N ASP A 247 6.60 31.28 8.86
CA ASP A 247 5.40 32.06 8.64
C ASP A 247 4.84 32.46 10.02
N PRO A 248 4.81 33.76 10.38
CA PRO A 248 4.27 34.22 11.66
C PRO A 248 2.78 33.93 11.82
N SER A 249 2.09 33.53 10.74
CA SER A 249 0.70 33.09 10.74
C SER A 249 0.53 31.59 11.02
N ALA A 250 1.61 30.88 11.39
CA ALA A 250 1.56 29.49 11.86
C ALA A 250 0.40 29.33 12.84
N ARG A 251 -0.64 28.64 12.39
CA ARG A 251 -1.90 28.54 13.12
C ARG A 251 -1.61 27.75 14.38
N VAL A 252 -1.90 28.35 15.54
CA VAL A 252 -1.97 27.58 16.79
C VAL A 252 -2.98 26.46 16.57
N LEU A 253 -2.48 25.22 16.57
CA LEU A 253 -3.30 24.05 16.43
C LEU A 253 -4.31 24.01 17.58
N SER A 254 -5.60 23.82 17.26
CA SER A 254 -6.64 23.78 18.30
C SER A 254 -6.50 22.51 19.16
N GLU A 255 -6.83 22.59 20.45
CA GLU A 255 -6.78 21.42 21.34
C GLU A 255 -7.56 20.20 20.81
N PRO A 256 -8.76 20.34 20.21
CA PRO A 256 -9.45 19.22 19.58
C PRO A 256 -8.66 18.58 18.42
N PHE A 257 -7.93 19.38 17.64
CA PHE A 257 -7.09 18.88 16.56
C PHE A 257 -5.89 18.13 17.11
N ILE A 258 -5.20 18.69 18.12
CA ILE A 258 -4.06 18.03 18.77
C ILE A 258 -4.50 16.72 19.43
N ALA A 259 -5.65 16.69 20.12
CA ALA A 259 -6.19 15.48 20.73
C ALA A 259 -6.46 14.37 19.69
N ARG A 260 -6.94 14.74 18.50
CA ARG A 260 -7.19 13.80 17.39
C ARG A 260 -5.90 13.25 16.79
N LEU A 261 -4.85 14.08 16.67
CA LEU A 261 -3.52 13.63 16.23
C LEU A 261 -2.82 12.73 17.25
N GLN A 262 -3.01 13.02 18.54
CA GLN A 262 -2.52 12.20 19.64
C GLN A 262 -3.24 10.86 19.76
N GLY A 263 -4.46 10.78 19.24
CA GLY A 263 -5.18 9.53 18.99
C GLY A 263 -4.55 8.65 17.92
N PHE A 264 -3.23 8.77 17.67
CA PHE A 264 -2.48 7.89 16.77
C PHE A 264 -2.86 6.45 17.09
N PRO A 265 -3.56 5.76 16.17
CA PRO A 265 -4.08 4.44 16.46
C PRO A 265 -2.93 3.53 16.89
N SER A 266 -3.04 2.91 18.06
CA SER A 266 -1.94 2.13 18.66
C SER A 266 -1.44 1.00 17.74
N PHE A 267 -2.30 0.51 16.83
CA PHE A 267 -1.95 -0.48 15.82
C PHE A 267 -1.09 0.06 14.66
N LEU A 268 -1.01 1.38 14.46
CA LEU A 268 -0.12 2.00 13.49
C LEU A 268 1.28 2.25 14.05
N LYS A 269 1.47 2.21 15.38
CA LYS A 269 2.79 2.42 15.98
C LYS A 269 3.70 1.26 15.57
N PRO A 270 4.92 1.53 15.07
CA PRO A 270 5.89 0.49 14.79
C PRO A 270 6.12 -0.36 16.04
N ARG A 271 6.28 -1.68 15.88
CA ARG A 271 6.67 -2.53 17.00
C ARG A 271 8.08 -2.14 17.47
N PRO A 272 8.37 -2.20 18.77
CA PRO A 272 9.73 -2.07 19.26
C PRO A 272 10.66 -3.07 18.55
N GLY A 273 11.84 -2.62 18.10
CA GLY A 273 12.82 -3.46 17.40
C GLY A 273 12.64 -3.57 15.89
N ASN A 274 11.78 -2.75 15.28
CA ASN A 274 11.71 -2.65 13.82
C ASN A 274 12.97 -1.94 13.28
N GLY A 275 13.58 -2.49 12.23
CA GLY A 275 14.83 -2.01 11.67
C GLY A 275 15.03 -2.50 10.25
N SER A 276 16.23 -2.31 9.69
CA SER A 276 16.62 -2.93 8.42
C SER A 276 18.14 -2.92 8.34
N ASN A 277 18.72 -3.87 7.61
CA ASN A 277 20.16 -3.89 7.34
C ASN A 277 20.40 -3.68 5.84
N ASN A 278 21.46 -2.95 5.50
CA ASN A 278 22.00 -2.94 4.15
C ASN A 278 23.53 -2.85 4.18
N TRP A 279 24.21 -3.72 3.42
CA TRP A 279 25.66 -3.71 3.33
C TRP A 279 26.07 -3.52 1.87
N ALA A 280 26.99 -2.58 1.63
CA ALA A 280 27.63 -2.38 0.34
C ALA A 280 29.14 -2.62 0.47
N LEU A 281 29.66 -3.59 -0.27
CA LEU A 281 31.07 -3.95 -0.27
C LEU A 281 31.69 -3.63 -1.62
N SER A 282 32.72 -2.77 -1.62
CA SER A 282 33.50 -2.48 -2.83
C SER A 282 34.16 -3.74 -3.36
N GLY A 283 34.24 -3.88 -4.69
CA GLY A 283 34.99 -4.94 -5.36
C GLY A 283 36.46 -5.06 -4.91
N LYS A 284 37.08 -3.98 -4.42
CA LYS A 284 38.43 -4.01 -3.81
C LYS A 284 38.53 -4.90 -2.56
N LYS A 285 37.40 -5.20 -1.92
CA LYS A 285 37.29 -6.02 -0.71
C LYS A 285 36.70 -7.41 -0.99
N THR A 286 36.49 -7.79 -2.25
CA THR A 286 35.92 -9.09 -2.63
C THR A 286 36.93 -9.92 -3.42
N LYS A 287 36.88 -11.25 -3.28
CA LYS A 287 37.83 -12.16 -3.95
C LYS A 287 37.75 -12.09 -5.49
N LEU A 288 36.56 -11.81 -6.02
CA LEU A 288 36.30 -11.79 -7.46
C LEU A 288 36.35 -10.38 -8.07
N GLY A 289 36.61 -9.34 -7.26
CA GLY A 289 36.68 -7.96 -7.74
C GLY A 289 35.32 -7.29 -8.02
N PHE A 290 34.20 -8.00 -7.85
CA PHE A 290 32.85 -7.44 -8.02
C PHE A 290 32.31 -6.84 -6.72
N SER A 291 31.58 -5.74 -6.82
CA SER A 291 30.87 -5.16 -5.69
C SER A 291 29.73 -6.08 -5.23
N LEU A 292 29.47 -6.12 -3.92
CA LEU A 292 28.36 -6.87 -3.33
C LEU A 292 27.40 -5.90 -2.63
N LEU A 293 26.10 -6.15 -2.78
CA LEU A 293 25.04 -5.46 -2.06
C LEU A 293 24.17 -6.49 -1.37
N ALA A 294 23.94 -6.32 -0.07
CA ALA A 294 22.95 -7.06 0.70
C ALA A 294 21.87 -6.10 1.18
N ASN A 295 20.60 -6.47 0.97
CA ASN A 295 19.44 -5.69 1.42
C ASN A 295 18.53 -6.59 2.24
N ASP A 296 18.23 -6.17 3.47
CA ASP A 296 17.51 -6.96 4.47
C ASP A 296 16.53 -6.04 5.21
N THR A 297 15.41 -5.74 4.53
CA THR A 297 14.37 -4.86 5.07
C THR A 297 13.49 -5.60 6.08
N HIS A 298 13.34 -5.07 7.30
CA HIS A 298 12.41 -5.65 8.28
C HIS A 298 11.15 -4.80 8.38
N LEU A 299 10.06 -5.35 7.87
CA LEU A 299 8.71 -4.80 8.03
C LEU A 299 7.84 -5.85 8.73
N SER A 300 6.76 -5.40 9.37
CA SER A 300 5.78 -6.30 9.97
C SER A 300 5.27 -7.31 8.94
N TYR A 301 5.25 -8.59 9.31
CA TYR A 301 4.62 -9.62 8.49
C TYR A 301 3.15 -9.30 8.25
N SER A 302 2.74 -9.41 7.00
CA SER A 302 1.35 -9.25 6.57
C SER A 302 1.00 -10.33 5.56
N LEU A 303 -0.29 -10.67 5.49
CA LEU A 303 -0.84 -11.50 4.43
C LEU A 303 -1.91 -10.68 3.68
N PRO A 304 -1.71 -10.36 2.40
CA PRO A 304 -0.50 -10.62 1.59
C PRO A 304 0.72 -9.77 2.01
N SER A 305 1.92 -10.20 1.59
CA SER A 305 3.18 -9.49 1.87
C SER A 305 3.20 -8.08 1.28
N ILE A 306 3.91 -7.14 1.91
CA ILE A 306 4.11 -5.78 1.38
C ILE A 306 4.93 -5.83 0.09
N TRP A 307 5.97 -6.66 0.06
CA TRP A 307 6.82 -6.82 -1.11
C TRP A 307 6.20 -7.78 -2.13
N TYR A 308 6.37 -7.43 -3.39
CA TYR A 308 6.00 -8.24 -4.54
C TYR A 308 7.21 -8.35 -5.46
N GLU A 309 7.76 -9.56 -5.54
CA GLU A 309 8.98 -9.84 -6.29
C GLU A 309 8.66 -10.05 -7.77
N MET A 310 9.45 -9.42 -8.64
CA MET A 310 9.21 -9.41 -10.08
C MET A 310 10.48 -9.13 -10.88
N GLN A 311 10.55 -9.73 -12.07
CA GLN A 311 11.46 -9.32 -13.13
C GLN A 311 10.73 -8.52 -14.20
N LEU A 312 11.33 -7.41 -14.62
CA LEU A 312 10.87 -6.56 -15.72
C LEU A 312 11.95 -6.51 -16.81
N ASN A 313 11.63 -6.95 -18.02
CA ASN A 313 12.56 -6.96 -19.15
C ASN A 313 11.93 -6.35 -20.42
N SER A 314 12.64 -5.39 -21.02
CA SER A 314 12.37 -4.79 -22.33
C SER A 314 13.69 -4.61 -23.09
N PRO A 315 13.67 -4.15 -24.35
CA PRO A 315 14.90 -3.79 -25.07
C PRO A 315 15.76 -2.71 -24.38
N HIS A 316 15.17 -1.89 -23.50
CA HIS A 316 15.87 -0.77 -22.86
C HIS A 316 16.21 -1.03 -21.38
N GLN A 317 15.55 -1.98 -20.72
CA GLN A 317 15.79 -2.27 -19.31
C GLN A 317 15.65 -3.75 -18.98
N SER A 318 16.43 -4.22 -18.01
CA SER A 318 16.31 -5.56 -17.44
C SER A 318 16.56 -5.47 -15.95
N VAL A 319 15.49 -5.45 -15.17
CA VAL A 319 15.52 -5.20 -13.73
C VAL A 319 14.87 -6.37 -13.00
N TYR A 320 15.44 -6.78 -11.88
CA TYR A 320 14.89 -7.79 -10.99
C TYR A 320 14.88 -7.25 -9.56
N GLY A 321 13.80 -7.53 -8.82
CA GLY A 321 13.76 -7.26 -7.39
C GLY A 321 12.34 -7.21 -6.85
N ALA A 322 12.14 -6.40 -5.81
CA ALA A 322 10.86 -6.20 -5.16
C ALA A 322 10.26 -4.83 -5.48
N THR A 323 8.95 -4.83 -5.71
CA THR A 323 8.11 -3.63 -5.74
C THR A 323 7.04 -3.69 -4.66
N ILE A 324 6.28 -2.60 -4.51
CA ILE A 324 5.08 -2.57 -3.68
C ILE A 324 3.87 -2.63 -4.63
N PRO A 325 2.91 -3.54 -4.40
CA PRO A 325 1.73 -3.65 -5.25
C PRO A 325 1.01 -2.31 -5.41
N GLY A 326 0.93 -1.78 -6.63
CA GLY A 326 0.35 -0.47 -6.92
C GLY A 326 1.36 0.64 -7.20
N ALA A 327 2.67 0.35 -7.18
CA ALA A 327 3.71 1.24 -7.70
C ALA A 327 4.36 0.65 -8.98
N PRO A 328 4.55 1.44 -10.04
CA PRO A 328 5.27 1.00 -11.23
C PRO A 328 6.78 0.87 -10.97
N GLY A 329 7.45 -0.04 -11.67
CA GLY A 329 8.88 -0.30 -11.54
C GLY A 329 9.26 -1.17 -10.35
N ILE A 330 10.57 -1.29 -10.10
CA ILE A 330 11.18 -2.07 -9.01
C ILE A 330 11.82 -1.09 -8.01
N ILE A 331 11.44 -1.20 -6.74
CA ILE A 331 11.84 -0.28 -5.67
C ILE A 331 13.16 -0.73 -5.03
N LEU A 332 13.33 -2.04 -4.84
CA LEU A 332 14.55 -2.66 -4.31
C LEU A 332 15.02 -3.69 -5.30
N GLY A 333 16.24 -3.63 -5.79
CA GLY A 333 16.65 -4.58 -6.80
C GLY A 333 17.99 -4.31 -7.43
N TYR A 334 18.16 -4.91 -8.60
CA TYR A 334 19.37 -4.80 -9.40
C TYR A 334 19.06 -4.97 -10.88
N ASN A 335 20.01 -4.56 -11.70
CA ASN A 335 20.05 -4.82 -13.13
C ASN A 335 21.46 -5.28 -13.51
N ASN A 336 21.74 -5.33 -14.82
CA ASN A 336 23.02 -5.80 -15.34
C ASN A 336 24.22 -4.87 -15.01
N GLN A 337 23.98 -3.69 -14.44
CA GLN A 337 25.00 -2.65 -14.21
C GLN A 337 25.09 -2.20 -12.74
N ILE A 338 23.96 -2.09 -12.04
CA ILE A 338 23.87 -1.55 -10.68
C ILE A 338 22.90 -2.36 -9.82
N ALA A 339 23.05 -2.23 -8.50
CA ALA A 339 22.11 -2.71 -7.50
C ALA A 339 21.81 -1.58 -6.50
N TRP A 340 20.59 -1.55 -5.97
CA TRP A 340 20.15 -0.56 -4.99
C TRP A 340 19.28 -1.18 -3.90
N ALA A 341 19.37 -0.59 -2.73
CA ALA A 341 18.75 -1.04 -1.49
C ALA A 341 18.28 0.17 -0.71
N THR A 342 17.31 -0.01 0.18
CA THR A 342 16.88 1.04 1.10
C THR A 342 16.75 0.47 2.49
N THR A 343 17.09 1.28 3.48
CA THR A 343 16.83 1.04 4.90
C THR A 343 16.20 2.28 5.47
N ASN A 344 15.42 2.12 6.54
CA ASN A 344 14.84 3.28 7.20
C ASN A 344 15.96 4.09 7.88
N ALA A 345 16.09 5.36 7.52
CA ALA A 345 17.04 6.28 8.14
C ALA A 345 16.50 6.89 9.46
N SER A 346 15.24 6.60 9.81
CA SER A 346 14.50 7.16 10.96
C SER A 346 14.56 8.69 11.01
N THR A 347 14.75 9.33 9.85
CA THR A 347 14.88 10.77 9.73
C THR A 347 13.54 11.44 10.00
N ASP A 348 13.60 12.54 10.73
CA ASP A 348 12.46 13.43 10.86
C ASP A 348 12.23 14.17 9.53
N VAL A 349 11.12 13.85 8.89
CA VAL A 349 10.71 14.37 7.57
C VAL A 349 9.23 14.75 7.57
N MET A 350 8.66 14.96 8.76
CA MET A 350 7.24 15.26 8.96
C MET A 350 7.10 16.40 9.97
N ASP A 351 6.66 17.55 9.49
CA ASP A 351 6.39 18.74 10.30
C ASP A 351 4.87 18.92 10.51
N TRP A 352 4.46 19.45 11.67
CA TRP A 352 3.05 19.72 12.03
C TRP A 352 2.65 21.18 12.01
#